data_AF-A0A9P5X8A6-F1
#
_entry.id   AF-A0A9P5X8A6-F1
#
_cell.length_a   1.000
_cell.length_b   1.000
_cell.length_c   1.000
_cell.angle_alpha   90.00
_cell.angle_beta   90.00
_cell.angle_gamma   90.00
#
_symmetry.space_group_name_H-M   'P 1'
#
loop_
_entity.id
_entity.type
_entity.pdbx_description
1 polymer ?
#
loop_
_entity_poly.entity_id
_entity_poly.type
_entity_poly.pdbx_seq_one_letter_code
_entity_poly.pdbx_strand_id
1 'polypeptide(L)'
;MALTIVSLFTKGAEFHSWLVEERKVNPETLSKDQERKEFAHFIEDYNTATLPHEKFYDMAKYERRMDALRQGEYLPPAEDTYDPEADMRALTGSRKKKAAERESYMSREQLEELRKVQNERNQMRNMKLIGMDIKQTMGVRMDGTAFDDF
;
A
#
# COMPACT_ATOMS: atom_id res chain seq x y z
N MET A 1 -10.35 -9.53 -4.35
CA MET A 1 -10.72 -10.84 -4.94
C MET A 1 -12.22 -10.99 -4.81
N ALA A 2 -12.93 -11.36 -5.87
CA ALA A 2 -14.35 -11.67 -5.78
C ALA A 2 -14.55 -13.10 -5.27
N LEU A 3 -15.57 -13.32 -4.44
CA LEU A 3 -15.96 -14.66 -4.02
C LEU A 3 -16.62 -15.41 -5.18
N THR A 4 -16.37 -16.71 -5.25
CA THR A 4 -16.95 -17.64 -6.23
C THR A 4 -17.51 -18.86 -5.49
N ILE A 5 -18.31 -19.70 -6.15
CA ILE A 5 -18.93 -20.89 -5.52
C ILE A 5 -17.92 -21.85 -4.87
N VAL A 6 -16.66 -21.85 -5.33
CA VAL A 6 -15.57 -22.67 -4.79
C VAL A 6 -15.14 -22.20 -3.40
N SER A 7 -15.41 -20.94 -3.06
CA SER A 7 -15.05 -20.34 -1.78
C SER A 7 -15.94 -20.75 -0.60
N LEU A 8 -16.94 -21.61 -0.83
CA LEU A 8 -17.83 -22.15 0.22
C LEU A 8 -17.05 -22.73 1.41
N PHE A 9 -15.96 -23.45 1.13
CA PHE A 9 -15.14 -24.06 2.19
C PHE A 9 -14.26 -23.05 2.92
N THR A 10 -13.76 -22.03 2.23
CA THR A 10 -12.93 -20.97 2.83
C THR A 10 -13.74 -19.94 3.61
N LYS A 11 -15.00 -19.71 3.21
CA LYS A 11 -15.92 -18.73 3.82
C LYS A 11 -17.10 -19.39 4.53
N GLY A 12 -16.92 -20.65 4.92
CA GLY A 12 -17.95 -21.45 5.56
C GLY A 12 -18.41 -20.81 6.86
N ALA A 13 -17.48 -20.44 7.74
CA ALA A 13 -17.82 -19.85 9.03
C ALA A 13 -18.66 -18.57 8.87
N GLU A 14 -18.24 -17.66 8.00
CA GLU A 14 -18.94 -16.41 7.71
C GLU A 14 -20.34 -16.67 7.15
N PHE A 15 -20.47 -17.58 6.18
CA PHE A 15 -21.75 -17.96 5.59
C PHE A 15 -22.72 -18.56 6.63
N HIS A 16 -22.23 -19.43 7.52
CA HIS A 16 -23.08 -20.04 8.55
C HIS A 16 -23.58 -19.00 9.55
N SER A 17 -22.74 -18.04 9.96
CA SER A 17 -23.20 -16.96 10.84
C SER A 17 -24.22 -16.04 10.17
N TRP A 18 -24.03 -15.72 8.89
CA TRP A 18 -24.96 -14.92 8.11
C TRP A 18 -26.32 -15.64 7.97
N LEU A 19 -26.31 -16.95 7.73
CA LEU A 19 -27.53 -17.76 7.69
C LEU A 19 -28.32 -17.69 9.01
N VAL A 20 -27.62 -17.76 10.15
CA VAL A 20 -28.27 -17.73 11.47
C VAL A 20 -28.78 -16.33 11.83
N GLU A 21 -28.01 -15.28 11.54
CA GLU A 21 -28.37 -13.93 11.96
C GLU A 21 -29.34 -13.23 10.99
N GLU A 22 -29.03 -13.23 9.70
CA GLU A 22 -29.82 -12.51 8.68
C GLU A 22 -31.00 -13.35 8.22
N ARG A 23 -30.74 -14.61 7.85
CA ARG A 23 -31.79 -15.51 7.33
C ARG A 23 -32.58 -16.20 8.44
N LYS A 24 -32.08 -16.23 9.68
CA LYS A 24 -32.67 -16.97 10.82
C LYS A 24 -32.92 -18.46 10.48
N VAL A 25 -32.07 -19.02 9.62
CA VAL A 25 -32.14 -20.42 9.19
C VAL A 25 -31.03 -21.19 9.89
N ASN A 26 -31.40 -22.34 10.46
CA ASN A 26 -30.42 -23.23 11.05
C ASN A 26 -29.62 -23.94 9.95
N PRO A 27 -28.28 -23.82 9.93
CA PRO A 27 -27.46 -24.44 8.89
C PRO A 27 -27.62 -25.97 8.85
N GLU A 28 -27.89 -26.61 9.99
CA GLU A 28 -28.11 -28.06 10.07
C GLU A 28 -29.43 -28.53 9.43
N THR A 29 -30.35 -27.61 9.13
CA THR A 29 -31.66 -27.93 8.54
C THR A 29 -31.69 -27.77 7.02
N LEU A 30 -30.62 -27.23 6.42
CA LEU A 30 -30.56 -26.92 4.99
C LEU A 30 -30.17 -28.13 4.14
N SER A 31 -30.91 -28.36 3.05
CA SER A 31 -30.48 -29.28 2.00
C SER A 31 -29.33 -28.68 1.19
N LYS A 32 -28.43 -29.52 0.64
CA LYS A 32 -27.29 -29.08 -0.18
C LYS A 32 -27.67 -28.17 -1.35
N ASP A 33 -28.87 -28.32 -1.90
CA ASP A 33 -29.35 -27.48 -3.00
C ASP A 33 -29.83 -26.11 -2.54
N GLN A 34 -30.40 -26.03 -1.33
CA GLN A 34 -30.78 -24.76 -0.73
C GLN A 34 -29.54 -24.01 -0.25
N GLU A 35 -28.59 -24.72 0.36
CA GLU A 35 -27.30 -24.16 0.78
C GLU A 35 -26.58 -23.46 -0.39
N ARG A 36 -26.53 -24.10 -1.57
CA ARG A 36 -25.96 -23.49 -2.78
C ARG A 36 -26.69 -22.23 -3.25
N LYS A 37 -28.02 -22.18 -3.13
CA LYS A 37 -28.81 -21.00 -3.51
C LYS A 37 -28.57 -19.84 -2.55
N GLU A 38 -28.59 -20.12 -1.25
CA GLU A 38 -28.31 -19.11 -0.23
C GLU A 38 -26.85 -18.63 -0.32
N PHE A 39 -25.91 -19.52 -0.63
CA PHE A 39 -24.52 -19.13 -0.83
C PHE A 39 -24.33 -18.24 -2.06
N ALA A 40 -25.12 -18.43 -3.13
CA ALA A 40 -25.08 -17.53 -4.27
C ALA A 40 -25.54 -16.10 -3.89
N HIS A 41 -26.57 -15.98 -3.06
CA HIS A 41 -27.01 -14.69 -2.53
C HIS A 41 -25.95 -14.06 -1.62
N PHE A 42 -25.32 -14.86 -0.75
CA PHE A 42 -24.22 -14.39 0.08
C PHE A 42 -23.02 -13.91 -0.74
N ILE A 43 -22.66 -14.61 -1.82
CA ILE A 43 -21.60 -14.19 -2.75
C ILE A 43 -21.96 -12.85 -3.39
N GLU A 44 -23.22 -12.68 -3.82
CA GLU A 44 -23.69 -11.43 -4.40
C GLU A 44 -23.51 -10.30 -3.39
N ASP A 45 -24.10 -10.42 -2.20
CA ASP A 45 -24.02 -9.40 -1.14
C ASP A 45 -22.57 -9.09 -0.71
N TYR A 46 -21.71 -10.11 -0.69
CA TYR A 46 -20.29 -9.94 -0.38
C TYR A 46 -19.59 -9.15 -1.50
N ASN A 47 -19.82 -9.51 -2.76
CA ASN A 47 -19.15 -8.88 -3.90
C ASN A 47 -19.66 -7.45 -4.15
N THR A 48 -20.93 -7.16 -3.82
CA THR A 48 -21.53 -5.83 -3.91
C THR A 48 -21.27 -4.96 -2.68
N ALA A 49 -20.59 -5.49 -1.68
CA ALA A 49 -20.34 -4.82 -0.41
C ALA A 49 -21.64 -4.37 0.32
N THR A 50 -22.72 -5.14 0.21
CA THR A 50 -24.05 -4.82 0.77
C THR A 50 -24.40 -5.61 2.02
N LEU A 51 -23.46 -6.34 2.62
CA LEU A 51 -23.71 -7.08 3.87
C LEU A 51 -23.91 -6.10 5.04
N PRO A 52 -24.85 -6.38 5.96
CA PRO A 52 -25.21 -5.42 7.02
C PRO A 52 -24.11 -5.10 8.04
N HIS A 53 -23.15 -6.03 8.24
CA HIS A 53 -22.07 -5.85 9.20
C HIS A 53 -20.74 -6.36 8.65
N GLU A 54 -19.65 -5.66 8.97
CA GLU A 54 -18.29 -5.99 8.55
C GLU A 54 -17.82 -7.41 8.93
N LYS A 55 -18.44 -8.03 9.95
CA LYS A 55 -18.01 -9.32 10.51
C LYS A 55 -18.23 -10.47 9.52
N PHE A 56 -19.15 -10.29 8.58
CA PHE A 56 -19.42 -11.26 7.53
C PHE A 56 -18.36 -11.23 6.42
N TYR A 57 -17.54 -10.18 6.34
CA TYR A 57 -16.40 -10.15 5.41
C TYR A 57 -15.19 -10.89 5.98
N ASP A 58 -14.90 -10.68 7.27
CA ASP A 58 -13.80 -11.32 7.97
C ASP A 58 -14.14 -11.57 9.44
N MET A 59 -14.73 -12.73 9.71
CA MET A 59 -15.09 -13.14 11.06
C MET A 59 -13.85 -13.41 11.91
N ALA A 60 -12.78 -13.96 11.34
CA ALA A 60 -11.57 -14.25 12.09
C ALA A 60 -10.90 -12.98 12.62
N LYS A 61 -10.92 -11.89 11.84
CA LYS A 61 -10.47 -10.57 12.29
C LYS A 61 -11.37 -10.01 13.39
N TYR A 62 -12.69 -10.17 13.24
CA TYR A 62 -13.66 -9.73 14.24
C TYR A 62 -13.51 -10.47 15.57
N GLU A 63 -13.39 -11.80 15.55
CA GLU A 63 -13.20 -12.63 16.75
C GLU A 63 -11.90 -12.32 17.45
N ARG A 64 -10.77 -12.24 16.72
CA ARG A 64 -9.48 -11.82 17.32
C ARG A 64 -9.58 -10.46 17.99
N ARG A 65 -10.34 -9.54 17.39
CA ARG A 65 -10.59 -8.22 17.98
C ARG A 65 -11.39 -8.36 19.28
N MET A 66 -12.50 -9.09 19.27
CA MET A 66 -13.33 -9.29 20.45
C MET A 66 -12.58 -10.02 21.57
N ASP A 67 -11.73 -10.99 21.24
CA ASP A 67 -10.91 -11.72 22.21
C ASP A 67 -9.83 -10.83 22.82
N ALA A 68 -9.13 -10.02 22.01
CA ALA A 68 -8.17 -9.06 22.52
C ALA A 68 -8.84 -7.99 23.42
N LEU A 69 -10.05 -7.54 23.07
CA LEU A 69 -10.83 -6.66 23.94
C LEU A 69 -11.18 -7.33 25.27
N ARG A 70 -11.59 -8.61 25.24
CA ARG A 70 -11.90 -9.40 26.44
C ARG A 70 -10.67 -9.65 27.31
N GLN A 71 -9.50 -9.78 26.68
CA GLN A 71 -8.20 -9.96 27.35
C GLN A 71 -7.63 -8.63 27.90
N GLY A 72 -8.29 -7.49 27.62
CA GLY A 72 -7.87 -6.17 28.10
C GLY A 72 -6.71 -5.56 27.31
N GLU A 73 -6.39 -6.12 26.14
CA GLU A 73 -5.34 -5.60 25.25
C GLU A 73 -5.86 -4.41 24.44
N TYR A 74 -4.98 -3.42 24.20
CA TYR A 74 -5.31 -2.23 23.42
C TYR A 74 -5.44 -2.60 21.94
N LEU A 75 -6.67 -2.58 21.44
CA LEU A 75 -6.93 -2.83 20.04
C LEU A 75 -6.53 -1.62 19.18
N PRO A 76 -5.86 -1.85 18.03
CA PRO A 76 -5.80 -0.81 17.02
C PRO A 76 -7.23 -0.40 16.61
N PRO A 77 -7.48 0.91 16.37
CA PRO A 77 -8.78 1.38 15.90
C PRO A 77 -9.29 0.56 14.70
N ALA A 78 -10.62 0.50 14.54
CA ALA A 78 -11.20 -0.11 13.35
C ALA A 78 -10.57 0.57 12.12
N GLU A 79 -10.15 -0.19 11.11
CA GLU A 79 -9.57 0.37 9.88
C GLU A 79 -10.52 1.33 9.15
N ASP A 80 -11.79 1.37 9.56
CA ASP A 80 -12.83 2.23 9.02
C ASP A 80 -12.83 3.66 9.61
N THR A 81 -11.95 3.96 10.58
CA THR A 81 -11.70 5.33 11.03
C THR A 81 -10.41 5.86 10.42
N TYR A 82 -10.56 6.80 9.48
CA TYR A 82 -9.44 7.55 8.91
C TYR A 82 -8.65 8.26 10.02
N ASP A 83 -7.37 7.94 10.16
CA ASP A 83 -6.43 8.61 11.07
C ASP A 83 -5.49 9.53 10.28
N PRO A 84 -5.72 10.86 10.28
CA PRO A 84 -4.86 11.82 9.60
C PRO A 84 -3.40 11.81 10.08
N GLU A 85 -3.14 11.42 11.34
CA GLU A 85 -1.77 11.41 11.88
C GLU A 85 -0.94 10.26 11.31
N ALA A 86 -1.56 9.09 11.10
CA ALA A 86 -0.92 7.94 10.46
C ALA A 86 -0.44 8.26 9.04
N ASP A 87 -1.26 8.97 8.25
CA ASP A 87 -0.92 9.42 6.89
C ASP A 87 0.27 10.39 6.89
N MET A 88 0.25 11.39 7.79
CA MET A 88 1.36 12.34 7.95
C MET A 88 2.67 11.64 8.35
N ARG A 89 2.58 10.61 9.18
CA ARG A 89 3.73 9.78 9.58
C ARG A 89 4.27 8.94 8.41
N ALA A 90 3.40 8.40 7.57
CA ALA A 90 3.80 7.67 6.37
C ALA A 90 4.50 8.57 5.33
N LEU A 91 3.99 9.79 5.12
CA LEU A 91 4.59 10.79 4.23
C LEU A 91 5.96 11.27 4.73
N THR A 92 6.12 11.44 6.04
CA THR A 92 7.41 11.83 6.63
C THR A 92 8.41 10.67 6.66
N GLY A 93 7.96 9.43 6.88
CA GLY A 93 8.78 8.22 6.88
C GLY A 93 9.30 7.82 5.50
N SER A 94 8.48 7.97 4.46
CA SER A 94 8.87 7.73 3.06
C SER A 94 9.94 8.71 2.57
N ARG A 95 9.89 9.98 2.99
CA ARG A 95 10.97 10.95 2.76
C ARG A 95 12.28 10.59 3.47
N LYS A 96 12.22 9.81 4.56
CA LYS A 96 13.38 9.38 5.35
C LYS A 96 13.94 8.01 4.96
N LYS A 97 13.31 7.26 4.06
CA LYS A 97 13.92 6.05 3.47
C LYS A 97 15.06 6.49 2.56
N LYS A 98 16.22 6.62 3.21
CA LYS A 98 17.54 6.90 2.67
C LYS A 98 17.77 6.08 1.40
N ALA A 99 18.36 6.73 0.41
CA ALA A 99 19.01 6.08 -0.72
C ALA A 99 19.77 4.87 -0.20
N ALA A 100 19.32 3.67 -0.58
CA ALA A 100 20.12 2.48 -0.39
C ALA A 100 21.49 2.79 -0.99
N GLU A 101 22.54 2.68 -0.16
CA GLU A 101 23.92 2.83 -0.60
C GLU A 101 24.16 1.78 -1.67
N ARG A 102 23.94 2.18 -2.93
CA ARG A 102 24.53 1.48 -4.05
C ARG A 102 26.02 1.66 -3.84
N GLU A 103 26.73 0.57 -3.61
CA GLU A 103 28.19 0.55 -3.65
C GLU A 103 28.61 1.24 -4.96
N SER A 104 29.02 2.50 -4.83
CA SER A 104 29.43 3.31 -5.96
C SER A 104 30.88 2.95 -6.21
N TYR A 105 31.18 2.44 -7.40
CA TYR A 105 32.55 2.11 -7.84
C TYR A 105 33.48 3.34 -7.98
N MET A 106 33.06 4.53 -7.51
CA MET A 106 33.78 5.78 -7.66
C MET A 106 34.54 6.14 -6.39
N SER A 107 35.76 6.68 -6.53
CA SER A 107 36.53 7.14 -5.39
C SER A 107 35.84 8.32 -4.71
N ARG A 108 36.11 8.51 -3.41
CA ARG A 108 35.54 9.60 -2.60
C ARG A 108 35.75 10.97 -3.23
N GLU A 109 36.90 11.19 -3.86
CA GLU A 109 37.26 12.45 -4.53
C GLU A 109 36.39 12.71 -5.77
N GLN A 110 36.16 11.68 -6.60
CA GLN A 110 35.29 11.79 -7.77
C GLN A 110 33.83 12.07 -7.38
N LEU A 111 33.37 11.52 -6.25
CA LEU A 111 32.04 11.79 -5.70
C LEU A 111 31.89 13.26 -5.25
N GLU A 112 32.93 13.84 -4.67
CA GLU A 112 32.94 15.24 -4.26
C GLU A 112 32.95 16.19 -5.47
N GLU A 113 33.70 15.86 -6.52
CA GLU A 113 33.68 16.61 -7.79
C GLU A 113 32.32 16.55 -8.48
N LEU A 114 31.71 15.36 -8.58
CA LEU A 114 30.37 15.22 -9.14
C LEU A 114 29.33 16.03 -8.35
N ARG A 115 29.46 16.05 -7.02
CA ARG A 115 28.58 16.86 -6.16
C ARG A 115 28.76 18.35 -6.40
N LYS A 116 29.99 18.83 -6.61
CA LYS A 116 30.27 20.23 -6.97
C LYS A 116 29.65 20.58 -8.32
N VAL A 117 29.88 19.76 -9.35
CA VAL A 117 29.32 19.97 -10.70
C VAL A 117 27.79 19.97 -10.69
N GLN A 118 27.17 19.08 -9.91
CA GLN A 118 25.72 19.04 -9.77
C GLN A 118 25.17 20.31 -9.10
N ASN A 119 25.85 20.80 -8.06
CA ASN A 119 25.49 22.04 -7.38
C ASN A 119 25.62 23.25 -8.31
N GLU A 120 26.70 23.35 -9.08
CA GLU A 120 26.90 24.41 -10.08
C GLU A 120 25.82 24.36 -11.16
N ARG A 121 25.46 23.17 -11.66
CA ARG A 121 24.34 23.01 -12.62
C ARG A 121 23.00 23.43 -12.04
N ASN A 122 22.72 23.10 -10.78
CA ASN A 122 21.50 23.50 -10.10
C ASN A 122 21.46 25.01 -9.88
N GLN A 123 22.58 25.62 -9.49
CA GLN A 123 22.70 27.07 -9.36
C GLN A 123 22.51 27.75 -10.71
N MET A 124 23.16 27.29 -11.78
CA MET A 124 22.96 27.83 -13.13
C MET A 124 21.50 27.68 -13.59
N ARG A 125 20.86 26.54 -13.35
CA ARG A 125 19.42 26.36 -13.62
C ARG A 125 18.57 27.37 -12.85
N ASN A 126 18.86 27.56 -11.56
CA ASN A 126 18.14 28.51 -10.72
C ASN A 126 18.35 29.95 -11.19
N MET A 127 19.59 30.32 -11.53
CA MET A 127 19.93 31.65 -12.04
C MET A 127 19.28 31.93 -13.40
N LYS A 128 19.21 30.93 -14.28
CA LYS A 128 18.46 31.00 -15.55
C LYS A 128 16.96 31.19 -15.30
N LEU A 129 16.40 30.48 -14.33
CA LEU A 129 14.99 30.59 -13.96
C LEU A 129 14.66 31.98 -13.39
N ILE A 130 15.59 32.55 -12.62
CA ILE A 130 15.49 33.90 -12.03
C ILE A 130 15.82 35.00 -13.07
N GLY A 131 16.16 34.64 -14.31
CA GLY A 131 16.36 35.59 -15.41
C GLY A 131 17.71 36.31 -15.37
N MET A 132 18.71 35.76 -14.67
CA MET A 132 20.04 36.34 -14.54
C MET A 132 20.98 35.81 -15.63
N ASP A 133 21.71 36.71 -16.29
CA ASP A 133 22.49 36.39 -17.50
C ASP A 133 23.71 35.52 -17.17
N ILE A 134 23.78 34.32 -17.75
CA ILE A 134 24.86 33.35 -17.48
C ILE A 134 25.94 33.53 -18.54
N LYS A 135 27.18 33.83 -18.11
CA LYS A 135 28.33 33.94 -19.02
C LYS A 135 28.55 32.60 -19.75
N GLN A 136 28.68 32.63 -21.08
CA GLN A 136 28.90 31.46 -21.95
C GLN A 136 30.16 30.63 -21.62
N THR A 137 31.06 31.15 -20.77
CA THR A 137 32.27 30.44 -20.31
C THR A 137 32.01 29.53 -19.11
N MET A 138 30.82 29.54 -18.51
CA MET A 138 30.46 28.69 -17.38
C MET A 138 29.75 27.43 -17.88
N GLY A 139 30.54 26.38 -18.09
CA GLY A 139 30.08 25.06 -18.51
C GLY A 139 31.28 24.14 -18.74
N VAL A 140 31.17 22.90 -18.29
CA VAL A 140 32.20 21.87 -18.53
C VAL A 140 32.25 21.58 -20.03
N ARG A 141 33.31 22.01 -20.72
CA ARG A 141 33.61 21.56 -22.09
C ARG A 141 34.08 20.11 -21.99
N MET A 142 33.30 19.19 -22.54
CA MET A 142 33.69 17.78 -22.64
C MET A 142 34.62 17.63 -23.85
N ASP A 143 35.80 18.26 -23.79
CA ASP A 143 36.83 18.08 -24.81
C ASP A 143 37.73 16.92 -24.35
N GLY A 144 37.32 15.71 -24.70
CA GLY A 144 37.98 14.46 -24.32
C GLY A 144 37.26 13.26 -24.92
N THR A 145 37.06 13.28 -26.24
CA THR A 145 36.68 12.09 -26.99
C THR A 145 37.80 11.06 -26.87
N ALA A 146 37.54 9.99 -26.12
CA ALA A 146 38.38 8.79 -26.04
C ALA A 146 38.34 7.96 -27.35
N PHE A 147 38.47 8.62 -28.50
CA PHE A 147 38.32 8.03 -29.84
C PHE A 147 39.31 8.59 -30.88
N ASP A 148 40.51 9.00 -30.46
CA ASP A 148 41.60 9.41 -31.36
C ASP A 148 42.84 8.50 -31.28
N ASP A 149 42.66 7.21 -30.92
CA ASP A 149 43.68 6.18 -31.08
C ASP A 149 43.12 5.00 -31.88
N PHE A 150 43.11 5.12 -33.21
CA PHE A 150 43.12 4.01 -34.17
C PHE A 150 43.74 4.44 -35.50
#